data_AF-N6Y0U7-F1
#
_entry.id   AF-N6Y0U7-F1
#
_cell.length_a   1.000
_cell.length_b   1.000
_cell.length_c   1.000
_cell.angle_alpha   90.00
_cell.angle_beta   90.00
_cell.angle_gamma   90.00
#
_symmetry.space_group_name_H-M   'P 1'
#
loop_
_entity.id
_entity.type
_entity.pdbx_description
1 polymer ?
#
loop_
_entity_poly.entity_id
_entity_poly.type
_entity_poly.pdbx_seq_one_letter_code
_entity_poly.pdbx_strand_id
1 'polypeptide(L)'
;MSHPFVRLMDHLYHACIWVAGLSILAMSLIIPWGVFSRYVLGTGSHWPEPISIMLMVVFTFVGAAASYRAGGHIAVAMLTERLPATLQGLCAKLVDLLMAAISLFVAWYGMDLVLATMGQTVAELPSMPVGYTYLALPVGSMITLLFVIERIVFGSQHMRPIVRFDEHHEEHAEGGA
;
A
#
# COMPACT_ATOMS: atom_id res chain seq x y z
N MET A 1 -11.60 -22.72 -10.90
CA MET A 1 -10.99 -23.64 -9.92
C MET A 1 -10.23 -22.79 -8.90
N SER A 2 -10.75 -22.62 -7.68
CA SER A 2 -10.14 -21.74 -6.67
C SER A 2 -8.89 -22.40 -6.08
N HIS A 3 -7.74 -22.18 -6.72
CA HIS A 3 -6.46 -22.62 -6.17
C HIS A 3 -6.27 -21.99 -4.78
N PRO A 4 -5.76 -22.75 -3.79
CA PRO A 4 -5.52 -22.25 -2.43
C PRO A 4 -4.64 -20.99 -2.41
N PHE A 5 -3.78 -20.82 -3.43
CA PHE A 5 -2.95 -19.64 -3.62
C PHE A 5 -3.74 -18.33 -3.73
N VAL A 6 -4.83 -18.30 -4.50
CA VAL A 6 -5.62 -17.08 -4.70
C VAL A 6 -6.38 -16.71 -3.42
N ARG A 7 -6.84 -17.70 -2.65
CA ARG A 7 -7.45 -17.47 -1.33
C ARG A 7 -6.45 -16.91 -0.32
N LEU A 8 -5.19 -17.33 -0.39
CA LEU A 8 -4.14 -16.77 0.46
C LEU A 8 -3.89 -15.29 0.11
N MET A 9 -3.83 -14.96 -1.18
CA MET A 9 -3.69 -13.58 -1.63
C MET A 9 -4.90 -12.71 -1.23
N ASP A 10 -6.12 -13.27 -1.20
CA ASP A 10 -7.30 -12.59 -0.67
C ASP A 10 -7.19 -12.23 0.81
N HIS A 11 -6.67 -13.13 1.64
CA HIS A 11 -6.42 -12.84 3.05
C HIS A 11 -5.31 -11.79 3.22
N LEU A 12 -4.24 -11.91 2.42
CA LEU A 12 -3.13 -10.95 2.44
C LEU A 12 -3.63 -9.54 2.07
N TYR A 13 -4.50 -9.44 1.05
CA TYR A 13 -5.12 -8.18 0.65
C TYR A 13 -5.98 -7.56 1.76
N HIS A 14 -6.84 -8.35 2.41
CA HIS A 14 -7.63 -7.85 3.56
C HIS A 14 -6.73 -7.39 4.70
N ALA A 15 -5.68 -8.15 5.01
CA ALA A 15 -4.70 -7.76 6.02
C ALA A 15 -4.04 -6.41 5.64
N CYS A 16 -3.67 -6.22 4.36
CA CYS A 16 -3.11 -4.96 3.89
C CYS A 16 -4.09 -3.79 4.06
N ILE A 17 -5.38 -3.97 3.74
CA ILE A 17 -6.40 -2.94 3.93
C ILE A 17 -6.56 -2.59 5.41
N TRP A 18 -6.69 -3.59 6.28
CA TRP A 18 -6.83 -3.36 7.72
C TRP A 18 -5.60 -2.66 8.31
N VAL A 19 -4.40 -3.08 7.91
CA VAL A 19 -3.14 -2.43 8.33
C VAL A 19 -3.09 -0.99 7.85
N ALA A 20 -3.36 -0.74 6.57
CA ALA A 20 -3.35 0.61 6.00
C ALA A 20 -4.41 1.52 6.69
N GLY A 21 -5.63 1.01 6.86
CA GLY A 21 -6.72 1.72 7.54
C GLY A 21 -6.39 2.02 9.02
N LEU A 22 -5.80 1.08 9.73
CA LEU A 22 -5.37 1.30 11.11
C LEU A 22 -4.21 2.30 11.19
N SER A 23 -3.27 2.25 10.25
CA SER A 23 -2.14 3.19 10.19
C SER A 23 -2.60 4.63 10.00
N ILE A 24 -3.51 4.88 9.05
CA ILE A 24 -4.02 6.24 8.82
C ILE A 24 -4.89 6.74 9.98
N LEU A 25 -5.69 5.86 10.59
CA LEU A 25 -6.48 6.18 11.78
C LEU A 25 -5.58 6.55 12.97
N ALA A 26 -4.55 5.74 13.24
CA ALA A 26 -3.58 6.02 14.29
C ALA A 26 -2.84 7.34 14.04
N MET A 27 -2.35 7.57 12.82
CA MET A 27 -1.69 8.83 12.44
C MET A 27 -2.61 10.04 12.65
N SER A 28 -3.88 9.92 12.25
CA SER A 28 -4.88 10.97 12.42
C SER A 28 -5.18 11.31 13.88
N LEU A 29 -4.98 10.38 14.83
CA LEU A 29 -5.16 10.62 16.27
C LEU A 29 -3.89 11.15 16.93
N ILE A 30 -2.72 10.68 16.48
CA ILE A 30 -1.41 11.03 17.05
C ILE A 30 -1.04 12.48 16.74
N ILE A 31 -1.30 12.97 15.52
CA ILE A 31 -0.94 14.35 15.14
C ILE A 31 -1.69 15.38 16.00
N PRO A 32 -3.03 15.34 16.14
CA PRO A 32 -3.74 16.26 17.03
C PRO A 32 -3.31 16.14 18.49
N TRP A 33 -3.01 14.92 18.96
CA TRP A 33 -2.48 14.72 20.31
C TRP A 33 -1.13 15.40 20.50
N GLY A 34 -0.23 15.29 19.52
CA GLY A 34 1.07 15.95 19.55
C GLY A 34 0.96 17.47 19.56
N VAL A 35 0.05 18.02 18.76
CA VAL A 35 -0.29 19.45 18.75
C VAL A 35 -0.84 19.86 20.13
N PHE A 36 -1.81 19.13 20.68
CA PHE A 36 -2.37 19.42 22.00
C PHE A 36 -1.31 19.39 23.10
N SER A 37 -0.46 18.36 23.13
CA SER A 37 0.65 18.27 24.10
C SER A 37 1.59 19.47 24.01
N ARG A 38 1.93 19.90 22.78
CA ARG A 38 2.88 20.99 22.56
C ARG A 38 2.29 22.35 22.93
N TYR A 39 1.05 22.64 22.53
CA TYR A 39 0.46 23.97 22.70
C TYR A 39 -0.31 24.13 24.02
N VAL A 40 -0.85 23.06 24.60
CA VAL A 40 -1.67 23.13 25.83
C VAL A 40 -0.89 22.69 27.07
N LEU A 41 -0.19 21.56 26.99
CA LEU A 41 0.55 21.01 28.15
C LEU A 41 1.93 21.64 28.32
N GLY A 42 2.45 22.36 27.33
CA GLY A 42 3.79 22.98 27.36
C GLY A 42 4.94 21.97 27.40
N THR A 43 4.64 20.67 27.43
CA THR A 43 5.59 19.58 27.27
C THR A 43 5.68 19.25 25.79
N GLY A 44 6.77 19.67 25.15
CA GLY A 44 7.07 19.31 23.76
C GLY A 44 7.27 17.80 23.65
N SER A 45 6.20 17.04 23.44
CA SER A 45 6.33 15.63 23.08
C SER A 45 6.94 15.55 21.68
N HIS A 46 8.19 15.12 21.60
CA HIS A 46 8.93 14.91 20.34
C HIS A 46 8.58 13.59 19.64
N TRP A 47 7.94 12.65 20.35
CA TRP A 47 7.59 11.34 19.82
C TRP A 47 6.46 11.29 18.76
N PRO A 48 5.45 12.18 18.71
CA PRO A 48 4.33 12.06 17.77
C PRO A 48 4.74 12.21 16.31
N GLU A 49 5.73 13.06 16.03
CA GLU A 49 6.23 13.34 14.68
C GLU A 49 6.88 12.12 14.02
N PRO A 50 7.90 11.45 14.62
CA PRO A 50 8.51 10.26 14.02
C PRO A 50 7.54 9.08 13.91
N ILE A 51 6.61 8.90 14.86
CA ILE A 51 5.60 7.82 14.78
C ILE A 51 4.62 8.07 13.64
N SER A 52 4.22 9.33 13.42
CA SER A 52 3.32 9.67 12.31
C SER A 52 3.98 9.39 10.96
N ILE A 53 5.27 9.71 10.81
CA ILE A 53 6.04 9.39 9.60
C ILE A 53 6.13 7.87 9.39
N MET A 54 6.42 7.11 10.44
CA MET A 54 6.43 5.64 10.40
C MET A 54 5.10 5.07 9.89
N LEU A 55 3.99 5.52 10.48
CA LEU A 55 2.65 5.07 10.08
C LEU A 55 2.30 5.47 8.66
N MET A 56 2.72 6.67 8.22
CA MET A 56 2.55 7.15 6.85
C MET A 56 3.30 6.26 5.86
N VAL A 57 4.54 5.84 6.17
CA VAL A 57 5.32 4.94 5.31
C VAL A 57 4.65 3.57 5.22
N VAL A 58 4.21 3.00 6.35
CA VAL A 58 3.45 1.74 6.36
C VAL A 58 2.19 1.86 5.50
N PHE A 59 1.38 2.90 5.72
CA PHE A 59 0.19 3.17 4.94
C PHE A 59 0.49 3.30 3.45
N THR A 60 1.55 4.02 3.08
CA THR A 60 1.90 4.26 1.68
C THR A 60 2.27 2.97 0.96
N PHE A 61 3.16 2.16 1.53
CA PHE A 61 3.64 0.94 0.86
C PHE A 61 2.63 -0.22 0.92
N VAL A 62 1.97 -0.42 2.07
CA VAL A 62 0.95 -1.46 2.22
C VAL A 62 -0.33 -1.08 1.49
N GLY A 63 -0.73 0.19 1.56
CA GLY A 63 -1.87 0.74 0.83
C GLY A 63 -1.64 0.74 -0.68
N ALA A 64 -0.42 1.03 -1.16
CA ALA A 64 -0.07 0.89 -2.57
C ALA A 64 -0.19 -0.56 -3.06
N ALA A 65 0.25 -1.54 -2.26
CA ALA A 65 0.12 -2.96 -2.59
C ALA A 65 -1.36 -3.37 -2.72
N ALA A 66 -2.20 -2.97 -1.75
CA ALA A 66 -3.64 -3.21 -1.81
C ALA A 66 -4.29 -2.49 -3.01
N SER A 67 -3.93 -1.22 -3.26
CA SER A 67 -4.42 -0.43 -4.38
C SER A 67 -4.04 -1.04 -5.73
N TYR A 68 -2.83 -1.59 -5.87
CA TYR A 68 -2.41 -2.29 -7.08
C TYR A 68 -3.32 -3.49 -7.39
N ARG A 69 -3.62 -4.31 -6.37
CA ARG A 69 -4.56 -5.43 -6.52
C ARG A 69 -5.98 -4.96 -6.79
N ALA A 70 -6.35 -3.79 -6.26
CA ALA A 70 -7.64 -3.16 -6.51
C ALA A 70 -7.77 -2.51 -7.90
N GLY A 71 -6.67 -2.39 -8.66
CA GLY A 71 -6.69 -1.75 -9.98
C GLY A 71 -6.58 -0.24 -9.94
N GLY A 72 -6.02 0.31 -8.86
CA GLY A 72 -5.85 1.75 -8.62
C GLY A 72 -5.04 2.50 -9.68
N HIS A 73 -4.43 1.82 -10.66
CA HIS A 73 -3.90 2.45 -11.88
C HIS A 73 -4.99 2.80 -12.91
N ILE A 74 -6.15 3.27 -12.43
CA ILE A 74 -7.32 3.64 -13.23
C ILE A 74 -6.94 4.67 -14.31
N ALA A 75 -6.06 5.62 -13.98
CA ALA A 75 -5.58 6.62 -14.95
C ALA A 75 -4.84 6.00 -16.16
N VAL A 76 -4.10 4.91 -15.94
CA VAL A 76 -3.45 4.16 -17.03
C VAL A 76 -4.48 3.34 -17.79
N ALA A 77 -5.46 2.76 -17.09
CA ALA A 77 -6.57 2.02 -17.70
C ALA A 77 -7.35 2.90 -18.69
N MET A 78 -7.75 4.11 -18.30
CA MET A 78 -8.49 5.06 -19.16
C MET A 78 -7.73 5.44 -20.44
N LEU A 79 -6.40 5.58 -20.36
CA LEU A 79 -5.59 5.83 -21.55
C LEU A 79 -5.53 4.59 -22.45
N THR A 80 -5.34 3.40 -21.86
CA THR A 80 -5.29 2.14 -22.60
C THR A 80 -6.63 1.70 -23.20
N GLU A 81 -7.75 2.12 -22.63
CA GLU A 81 -9.11 1.87 -23.16
C GLU A 81 -9.39 2.61 -24.47
N ARG A 82 -8.65 3.69 -24.75
CA ARG A 82 -8.74 4.40 -26.03
C ARG A 82 -7.90 3.77 -27.14
N LEU A 83 -7.10 2.74 -26.84
CA LEU A 83 -6.26 2.05 -27.80
C LEU A 83 -6.94 0.80 -28.37
N PRO A 84 -6.56 0.34 -29.57
CA PRO A 84 -7.05 -0.93 -30.13
C PRO A 84 -6.64 -2.12 -29.25
N ALA A 85 -7.49 -3.17 -29.24
CA ALA A 85 -7.41 -4.31 -28.31
C ALA A 85 -6.04 -5.00 -28.22
N THR A 86 -5.29 -5.05 -29.33
CA THR A 86 -3.93 -5.61 -29.36
C THR A 86 -2.91 -4.75 -28.60
N LEU A 87 -3.01 -3.42 -28.70
CA LEU A 87 -2.15 -2.50 -27.96
C LEU A 87 -2.53 -2.43 -26.47
N GLN A 88 -3.82 -2.55 -26.15
CA GLN A 88 -4.30 -2.62 -24.76
C GLN A 88 -3.64 -3.78 -23.99
N GLY A 89 -3.62 -4.98 -24.59
CA GLY A 89 -2.97 -6.14 -24.00
C GLY A 89 -1.46 -6.01 -23.86
N LEU A 90 -0.79 -5.32 -24.80
CA LEU A 90 0.65 -5.06 -24.72
C LEU A 90 0.98 -4.03 -23.63
N CYS A 91 0.21 -2.94 -23.54
CA CYS A 91 0.36 -1.93 -22.50
C CYS A 91 0.12 -2.51 -21.11
N ALA A 92 -0.90 -3.35 -20.94
CA ALA A 92 -1.17 -4.02 -19.66
C ALA A 92 0.04 -4.86 -19.21
N LYS A 93 0.61 -5.68 -20.11
CA LYS A 93 1.82 -6.47 -19.84
C LYS A 93 3.04 -5.60 -19.57
N LEU A 94 3.18 -4.47 -20.24
CA LEU A 94 4.28 -3.53 -20.00
C LEU A 94 4.18 -2.90 -18.61
N VAL A 95 2.98 -2.50 -18.19
CA VAL A 95 2.72 -1.99 -16.84
C VAL A 95 3.02 -3.06 -15.78
N ASP A 96 2.61 -4.31 -16.02
CA ASP A 96 2.96 -5.44 -15.16
C ASP A 96 4.46 -5.60 -14.99
N LEU A 97 5.18 -5.63 -16.10
CA LEU A 97 6.62 -5.79 -16.12
C LEU A 97 7.33 -4.64 -15.41
N LEU A 98 6.89 -3.40 -15.65
CA LEU A 98 7.46 -2.22 -15.02
C LEU A 98 7.20 -2.21 -13.51
N MET A 99 5.99 -2.59 -13.08
CA MET A 99 5.65 -2.69 -11.66
C MET A 99 6.42 -3.81 -10.96
N ALA A 100 6.64 -4.95 -11.63
CA ALA A 100 7.53 -6.00 -11.12
C ALA A 100 8.96 -5.48 -10.94
N ALA A 101 9.49 -4.78 -11.96
CA ALA A 101 10.84 -4.22 -11.92
C ALA A 101 11.02 -3.19 -10.81
N ILE A 102 10.09 -2.24 -10.68
CA ILE A 102 10.11 -1.22 -9.62
C ILE A 102 9.99 -1.88 -8.25
N SER A 103 9.08 -2.84 -8.08
CA SER A 103 8.90 -3.53 -6.80
C SER A 103 10.15 -4.30 -6.39
N LEU A 104 10.82 -4.97 -7.33
CA LEU A 104 12.08 -5.67 -7.07
C LEU A 104 13.22 -4.70 -6.71
N PHE A 105 13.32 -3.59 -7.44
CA PHE A 105 14.29 -2.53 -7.16
C PHE A 105 14.10 -1.96 -5.75
N VAL A 106 12.87 -1.60 -5.39
CA VAL A 106 12.54 -1.09 -4.05
C VAL A 106 12.77 -2.14 -2.97
N ALA A 107 12.48 -3.41 -3.24
CA ALA A 107 12.74 -4.49 -2.28
C ALA A 107 14.22 -4.65 -1.99
N TRP A 108 15.08 -4.61 -3.01
CA TRP A 108 16.51 -4.81 -2.86
C TRP A 108 17.19 -3.61 -2.20
N TYR A 109 17.02 -2.41 -2.78
CA TYR A 109 17.59 -1.19 -2.20
C TYR A 109 16.94 -0.82 -0.86
N GLY A 110 15.67 -1.17 -0.66
CA GLY A 110 14.98 -1.02 0.62
C GLY A 110 15.58 -1.90 1.71
N MET A 111 15.94 -3.16 1.40
CA MET A 111 16.65 -4.01 2.37
C MET A 111 18.05 -3.49 2.68
N ASP A 112 18.80 -3.03 1.67
CA ASP A 112 20.13 -2.44 1.88
C ASP A 112 20.04 -1.18 2.75
N LEU A 113 19.05 -0.32 2.49
CA LEU A 113 18.76 0.86 3.30
C LEU A 113 18.41 0.46 4.73
N VAL A 114 17.55 -0.54 4.95
CA VAL A 114 17.24 -1.03 6.30
C VAL A 114 18.51 -1.44 7.02
N LEU A 115 19.34 -2.28 6.42
CA LEU A 115 20.58 -2.77 7.02
C LEU A 115 21.58 -1.65 7.32
N ALA A 116 21.74 -0.70 6.40
CA ALA A 116 22.59 0.47 6.59
C ALA A 116 22.10 1.39 7.72
N THR A 117 20.77 1.51 7.88
CA THR A 117 20.16 2.40 8.89
C THR A 117 19.88 1.71 10.22
N MET A 118 20.11 0.40 10.35
CA MET A 118 20.00 -0.32 11.63
C MET A 118 21.06 0.12 12.65
N GLY A 119 22.21 0.64 12.19
CA GLY A 119 23.25 1.22 13.04
C GLY A 119 22.95 2.67 13.49
N GLN A 120 21.89 3.30 12.97
CA GLN A 120 21.50 4.67 13.30
C GLN A 120 20.21 4.67 14.13
N THR A 121 20.22 5.37 15.25
CA THR A 121 19.04 5.55 16.11
C THR A 121 18.32 6.85 15.77
N VAL A 122 16.99 6.86 15.92
CA VAL A 122 16.20 8.09 15.76
C VAL A 122 16.57 9.01 16.91
N ALA A 123 17.06 10.23 16.62
CA ALA A 123 17.54 11.18 17.64
C ALA A 123 16.50 11.51 18.72
N GLU A 124 15.21 11.38 18.41
CA GLU A 124 14.08 11.68 19.30
C GLU A 124 13.51 10.44 20.03
N LEU A 125 13.89 9.21 19.64
CA LEU A 125 13.45 7.94 20.24
C LEU A 125 14.66 6.99 20.41
N PRO A 126 15.43 7.11 21.50
CA PRO A 126 16.65 6.32 21.72
C PRO A 126 16.42 4.80 21.76
N SER A 127 15.18 4.35 21.99
CA SER A 127 14.80 2.95 22.10
C SER A 127 14.37 2.30 20.78
N MET A 128 14.29 3.06 19.66
CA MET A 128 13.85 2.52 18.38
C MET A 128 14.85 2.84 17.26
N PRO A 129 15.54 1.82 16.71
CA PRO A 129 16.36 1.97 15.51
C PRO A 129 15.53 2.50 14.33
N VAL A 130 16.10 3.43 13.56
CA VAL A 130 15.44 3.99 12.36
C VAL A 130 15.17 2.88 11.33
N GLY A 131 15.95 1.80 11.36
CA GLY A 131 15.78 0.63 10.49
C GLY A 131 14.38 0.00 10.55
N TYR A 132 13.66 0.08 11.69
CA TYR A 132 12.28 -0.41 11.76
C TYR A 132 11.32 0.42 10.90
N THR A 133 11.59 1.71 10.74
CA THR A 133 10.81 2.61 9.88
C THR A 133 10.92 2.23 8.42
N TYR A 134 12.13 1.84 8.02
CA TYR A 134 12.38 1.48 6.64
C TYR A 134 11.93 0.06 6.30
N LEU A 135 11.62 -0.82 7.27
CA LEU A 135 11.13 -2.18 6.98
C LEU A 135 9.83 -2.21 6.20
N ALA A 136 9.00 -1.17 6.33
CA ALA A 136 7.77 -1.04 5.56
C ALA A 136 8.04 -0.93 4.04
N LEU A 137 9.20 -0.40 3.62
CA LEU A 137 9.60 -0.31 2.21
C LEU A 137 9.75 -1.71 1.57
N PRO A 138 10.72 -2.56 2.01
CA PRO A 138 10.94 -3.86 1.39
C PRO A 138 9.75 -4.80 1.60
N VAL A 139 9.05 -4.71 2.75
CA VAL A 139 7.86 -5.53 3.01
C VAL A 139 6.73 -5.17 2.05
N GLY A 140 6.36 -3.89 1.92
CA GLY A 140 5.28 -3.49 1.02
C GLY A 140 5.62 -3.70 -0.45
N SER A 141 6.88 -3.51 -0.85
CA SER A 141 7.32 -3.84 -2.22
C SER A 141 7.29 -5.35 -2.49
N MET A 142 7.62 -6.20 -1.51
CA MET A 142 7.53 -7.65 -1.66
C MET A 142 6.07 -8.10 -1.80
N ILE A 143 5.16 -7.52 -1.01
CA ILE A 143 3.71 -7.77 -1.13
C ILE A 143 3.20 -7.32 -2.50
N THR A 144 3.62 -6.14 -2.96
CA THR A 144 3.27 -5.64 -4.30
C THR A 144 3.77 -6.60 -5.38
N LEU A 145 5.02 -7.08 -5.28
CA LEU A 145 5.59 -8.04 -6.21
C LEU A 145 4.79 -9.36 -6.24
N LEU A 146 4.33 -9.86 -5.10
CA LEU A 146 3.45 -11.03 -5.04
C LEU A 146 2.13 -10.81 -5.79
N PHE A 147 1.52 -9.63 -5.64
CA PHE A 147 0.29 -9.30 -6.38
C PHE A 147 0.53 -9.11 -7.89
N VAL A 148 1.69 -8.58 -8.29
CA VAL A 148 2.09 -8.50 -9.71
C VAL A 148 2.24 -9.90 -10.29
N ILE A 149 2.90 -10.82 -9.58
CA ILE A 149 3.05 -12.22 -10.01
C ILE A 149 1.67 -12.92 -10.07
N GLU A 150 0.80 -12.72 -9.09
CA GLU A 150 -0.59 -13.22 -9.11
C GLU A 150 -1.32 -12.76 -10.38
N ARG A 151 -1.18 -11.48 -10.72
CA ARG A 151 -1.81 -10.88 -11.91
C ARG A 151 -1.26 -11.44 -13.23
N ILE A 152 0.05 -11.68 -13.32
CA ILE A 152 0.69 -12.27 -14.50
C ILE A 152 0.28 -13.74 -14.69
N VAL A 153 0.18 -14.52 -13.61
CA VAL A 153 -0.11 -15.97 -13.67
C VAL A 153 -1.60 -16.27 -13.81
N PHE A 154 -2.46 -15.57 -13.07
CA PHE A 154 -3.90 -15.85 -13.00
C PHE A 154 -4.77 -14.83 -13.77
N GLY A 155 -4.18 -13.82 -14.39
CA GLY A 155 -4.87 -12.75 -15.09
C GLY A 155 -5.43 -11.67 -14.16
N SER A 156 -6.11 -10.67 -14.74
CA SER A 156 -6.60 -9.50 -13.99
C SER A 156 -7.65 -9.87 -12.93
N GLN A 157 -7.28 -9.73 -11.65
CA GLN A 157 -8.18 -9.96 -10.52
C GLN A 157 -9.05 -8.74 -10.15
N HIS A 158 -9.00 -7.64 -10.93
CA HIS A 158 -9.74 -6.40 -10.66
C HIS A 158 -11.26 -6.56 -10.64
N MET A 159 -11.82 -7.57 -11.31
CA MET A 159 -13.25 -7.86 -11.32
C MET A 159 -13.75 -8.63 -10.09
N ARG A 160 -12.89 -8.86 -9.08
CA ARG A 160 -13.32 -9.58 -7.88
C ARG A 160 -14.23 -8.72 -6.99
N PRO A 161 -15.32 -9.29 -6.46
CA PRO A 161 -16.26 -8.56 -5.60
C PRO A 161 -15.64 -8.00 -4.32
N ILE A 162 -14.53 -8.57 -3.85
CA ILE A 162 -13.77 -8.05 -2.70
C ILE A 162 -13.02 -6.72 -2.97
N VAL A 163 -12.92 -6.32 -4.24
CA VAL A 163 -12.26 -5.06 -4.65
C VAL A 163 -13.30 -3.99 -5.00
N ARG A 164 -14.44 -4.41 -5.57
CA ARG A 164 -15.50 -3.53 -6.08
C ARG A 164 -16.63 -3.41 -5.04
N PHE A 165 -16.36 -2.74 -3.93
CA PHE A 165 -17.39 -2.46 -2.91
C PHE A 165 -18.39 -1.37 -3.33
N ASP A 166 -18.05 -0.56 -4.33
CA ASP A 166 -18.76 0.67 -4.71
C ASP A 166 -20.00 0.44 -5.59
N GLU A 167 -19.94 -0.51 -6.55
CA GLU A 167 -21.03 -0.68 -7.52
C GLU A 167 -22.34 -1.23 -6.94
N HIS A 168 -22.28 -2.00 -5.84
CA HIS A 168 -23.52 -2.53 -5.25
C HIS A 168 -24.33 -1.50 -4.47
N HIS A 169 -23.75 -0.34 -4.12
CA HIS A 169 -24.49 0.71 -3.41
C HIS A 169 -25.11 1.74 -4.36
N GLU A 170 -24.52 1.99 -5.53
CA GLU A 170 -25.05 2.97 -6.49
C GLU A 170 -26.29 2.45 -7.24
N GLU A 171 -26.35 1.17 -7.64
CA GLU A 171 -27.54 0.61 -8.31
C GLU A 171 -28.80 0.65 -7.42
N HIS A 172 -28.65 0.57 -6.10
CA HIS A 172 -29.76 0.69 -5.16
C HIS A 172 -30.18 2.15 -4.89
N ALA A 173 -29.30 3.12 -5.14
CA ALA A 173 -29.60 4.54 -4.99
C ALA A 173 -30.29 5.11 -6.25
N GLU A 174 -29.91 4.67 -7.44
CA GLU A 174 -30.50 5.16 -8.70
C GLU A 174 -31.78 4.41 -9.13
N GLY A 175 -31.97 3.15 -8.72
CA GLY A 175 -33.19 2.38 -9.02
C GLY A 175 -34.41 2.71 -8.14
N GLY A 176 -34.29 3.68 -7.24
CA GLY A 176 -35.32 4.06 -6.26
C GLY A 176 -35.92 5.46 -6.46
N ALA A 177 -35.59 6.16 -7.55
CA ALA A 177 -36.11 7.49 -7.88
C ALA A 177 -37.10 7.46 -9.05
#